data_AF-A0A7D5G306-F1
#
_entry.id   AF-A0A7D5G306-F1
#
_cell.length_a   1.000
_cell.length_b   1.000
_cell.length_c   1.000
_cell.angle_alpha   90.00
_cell.angle_beta   90.00
_cell.angle_gamma   90.00
#
_symmetry.space_group_name_H-M   'P 1'
#
loop_
_entity.id
_entity.type
_entity.pdbx_description
1 polymer ?
#
loop_
_entity_poly.entity_id
_entity_poly.type
_entity_poly.pdbx_seq_one_letter_code
_entity_poly.pdbx_strand_id
1 'polypeptide(L)'
;MNQKLTEARVNSLVETLSALICEDDLLTREQRENMIMTVATLGGMHERLRQVSASKEAQKQAKSEKPKKPREPNIVFPRTGKIWSQEEAGFIHSIIDDIPDHEINNHIL
;
A
#
# COMPACT_ATOMS: atom_id res chain seq x y z
N MET A 1 -23.23 -5.57 8.21
CA MET A 1 -22.51 -6.30 7.14
C MET A 1 -21.74 -5.28 6.30
N ASN A 2 -20.41 -5.35 6.26
CA ASN A 2 -19.59 -4.42 5.47
C ASN A 2 -19.39 -5.04 4.07
N GLN A 3 -20.29 -4.76 3.14
CA GLN A 3 -20.16 -5.26 1.77
C GLN A 3 -19.03 -4.51 1.07
N LYS A 4 -17.90 -5.17 0.86
CA LYS A 4 -16.85 -4.64 -0.01
C LYS A 4 -17.40 -4.48 -1.43
N LEU A 5 -17.20 -3.29 -1.98
CA LEU A 5 -17.47 -3.02 -3.39
C LEU A 5 -16.36 -3.70 -4.22
N THR A 6 -16.73 -4.68 -5.04
CA THR A 6 -15.81 -5.38 -5.95
C THR A 6 -15.98 -4.88 -7.37
N GLU A 7 -14.96 -5.04 -8.20
CA GLU A 7 -15.00 -4.66 -9.63
C GLU A 7 -16.17 -5.32 -10.36
N ALA A 8 -16.40 -6.61 -10.14
CA ALA A 8 -17.52 -7.34 -10.73
C ALA A 8 -18.89 -6.73 -10.34
N ARG A 9 -19.04 -6.25 -9.10
CA ARG A 9 -20.29 -5.61 -8.65
C ARG A 9 -20.47 -4.23 -9.27
N VAL A 10 -19.38 -3.49 -9.49
CA VAL A 10 -19.43 -2.21 -10.22
C VAL A 10 -19.81 -2.45 -11.69
N ASN A 11 -19.23 -3.45 -12.34
CA ASN A 11 -19.57 -3.78 -13.74
C ASN A 11 -21.05 -4.18 -13.87
N SER A 12 -21.54 -5.06 -12.99
CA SER A 12 -22.96 -5.44 -12.96
C SER A 12 -23.89 -4.25 -12.71
N LEU A 13 -23.49 -3.31 -11.84
CA LEU A 13 -24.23 -2.07 -11.64
C LEU A 13 -24.25 -1.22 -12.93
N VAL A 14 -23.11 -1.04 -13.59
CA VAL A 14 -23.02 -0.28 -14.84
C VAL A 14 -23.89 -0.90 -15.94
N GLU A 15 -23.89 -2.23 -16.10
CA GLU A 15 -24.76 -2.94 -17.04
C GLU A 15 -26.24 -2.71 -16.73
N THR A 16 -26.61 -2.81 -15.45
CA THR A 16 -27.99 -2.61 -15.00
C THR A 16 -28.46 -1.18 -15.29
N LEU A 17 -27.65 -0.18 -14.93
CA LEU A 17 -27.97 1.22 -15.19
C LEU A 17 -28.02 1.50 -16.70
N SER A 18 -27.14 0.90 -17.49
CA SER A 18 -27.13 1.08 -18.95
C SER A 18 -28.39 0.47 -19.59
N ALA A 19 -28.84 -0.69 -19.11
CA ALA A 19 -30.11 -1.27 -19.57
C ALA A 19 -31.29 -0.35 -19.23
N LEU A 20 -31.38 0.15 -17.99
CA LEU A 20 -32.43 1.08 -17.58
C LEU A 20 -32.40 2.41 -18.36
N ILE A 21 -31.22 2.90 -18.77
CA ILE A 21 -31.07 4.08 -19.64
C ILE A 21 -31.64 3.82 -21.04
N CYS A 22 -31.68 2.58 -21.51
CA CYS A 22 -32.20 2.22 -22.83
C CYS A 22 -33.69 1.89 -22.84
N GLU A 23 -34.31 1.67 -21.68
CA GLU A 23 -35.75 1.43 -21.59
C GLU A 23 -36.54 2.72 -21.89
N ASP A 24 -37.52 2.60 -22.79
CA ASP A 24 -38.44 3.67 -23.16
C ASP A 24 -39.51 3.86 -22.07
N ASP A 25 -39.95 5.10 -21.86
CA ASP A 25 -40.99 5.50 -20.89
C ASP A 25 -40.77 5.14 -19.41
N LEU A 26 -39.65 4.49 -19.05
CA LEU A 26 -39.32 4.14 -17.67
C LEU A 26 -38.83 5.34 -16.84
N LEU A 27 -38.13 6.28 -17.49
CA LEU A 27 -37.44 7.40 -16.86
C LEU A 27 -37.88 8.72 -17.47
N THR A 28 -38.07 9.73 -16.62
CA THR A 28 -38.12 11.11 -17.08
C THR A 28 -36.79 11.50 -17.73
N ARG A 29 -36.81 12.56 -18.54
CA ARG A 29 -35.60 13.09 -19.17
C ARG A 29 -34.49 13.39 -18.15
N GLU A 30 -34.84 14.08 -17.06
CA GLU A 30 -33.89 14.43 -16.00
C GLU A 30 -33.30 13.19 -15.31
N GLN A 31 -34.13 12.19 -15.02
CA GLN A 31 -33.66 10.92 -14.45
C GLN A 31 -32.67 10.22 -15.39
N ARG A 32 -32.99 10.19 -16.70
CA ARG A 32 -32.12 9.60 -17.71
C ARG A 32 -30.78 10.32 -17.81
N GLU A 33 -30.79 11.65 -17.87
CA GLU A 33 -29.58 12.48 -17.91
C GLU A 33 -28.69 12.27 -16.68
N ASN A 34 -29.29 12.27 -15.47
CA ASN A 34 -28.57 12.01 -14.23
C ASN A 34 -27.97 10.58 -14.18
N MET A 35 -28.70 9.61 -14.71
CA MET A 35 -28.22 8.23 -14.73
C MET A 35 -27.08 8.04 -15.75
N ILE A 36 -27.15 8.70 -16.91
CA ILE A 36 -26.05 8.75 -17.89
C ILE A 36 -24.80 9.33 -17.25
N MET A 37 -24.91 10.46 -16.52
CA MET A 37 -23.78 11.05 -15.81
C MET A 37 -23.20 10.11 -14.74
N THR A 38 -24.07 9.36 -14.06
CA THR A 38 -23.66 8.37 -13.06
C THR A 38 -22.86 7.24 -13.71
N VAL A 39 -23.33 6.68 -14.82
CA VAL A 39 -22.62 5.64 -15.57
C VAL A 39 -21.26 6.14 -16.08
N ALA A 40 -21.21 7.35 -16.63
CA ALA A 40 -19.95 7.97 -17.08
C ALA A 40 -18.95 8.14 -15.93
N THR A 41 -19.43 8.56 -14.76
CA THR A 41 -18.60 8.72 -13.56
C THR A 41 -18.05 7.38 -13.07
N LEU A 42 -18.90 6.34 -13.01
CA LEU A 42 -18.49 4.98 -12.64
C LEU A 42 -17.43 4.42 -13.61
N GLY A 43 -17.62 4.64 -14.92
CA GLY A 43 -16.65 4.28 -15.95
C GLY A 43 -15.29 4.98 -15.75
N GLY A 44 -15.30 6.29 -15.49
CA GLY A 44 -14.09 7.05 -15.21
C GLY A 44 -13.35 6.60 -13.93
N MET A 45 -14.09 6.24 -12.88
CA MET A 45 -13.52 5.69 -11.66
C MET A 45 -12.87 4.32 -11.89
N HIS A 46 -13.50 3.46 -12.69
CA HIS A 46 -12.96 2.15 -13.06
C HIS A 46 -11.65 2.29 -13.86
N GLU A 47 -11.62 3.18 -14.86
CA GLU A 47 -10.41 3.49 -15.63
C GLU A 47 -9.26 3.96 -14.72
N ARG A 48 -9.56 4.89 -13.81
CA ARG A 48 -8.56 5.39 -12.85
C ARG A 48 -7.99 4.28 -11.98
N LEU A 49 -8.81 3.34 -11.54
CA LEU A 49 -8.35 2.18 -10.76
C LEU A 49 -7.38 1.32 -11.58
N ARG A 50 -7.70 1.07 -12.86
CA ARG A 50 -6.81 0.32 -13.77
C ARG A 50 -5.47 1.01 -13.94
N GLN A 51 -5.46 2.34 -14.14
CA GLN A 51 -4.23 3.13 -14.25
C GLN A 51 -3.38 3.08 -12.98
N VAL A 52 -4.00 3.20 -11.80
CA VAL A 52 -3.29 3.12 -10.51
C VAL A 52 -2.66 1.74 -10.33
N SER A 53 -3.38 0.67 -10.68
CA SER A 53 -2.88 -0.70 -10.61
C SER A 53 -1.70 -0.93 -11.55
N ALA A 54 -1.84 -0.53 -12.83
CA ALA A 54 -0.77 -0.62 -13.82
C ALA A 54 0.47 0.19 -13.41
N SER A 55 0.26 1.40 -12.87
CA SER A 55 1.35 2.25 -12.39
C SER A 55 2.09 1.63 -11.21
N LYS A 56 1.38 0.98 -10.27
CA LYS A 56 1.99 0.23 -9.17
C LYS A 56 2.79 -0.97 -9.66
N GLU A 57 2.28 -1.70 -10.65
CA GLU A 57 2.98 -2.84 -11.25
C GLU A 57 4.26 -2.39 -11.98
N ALA A 58 4.17 -1.35 -12.81
CA ALA A 58 5.32 -0.75 -13.46
C ALA A 58 6.38 -0.26 -12.45
N GLN A 59 5.94 0.33 -11.33
CA GLN A 59 6.86 0.75 -10.27
C GLN A 59 7.53 -0.44 -9.56
N LYS A 60 6.82 -1.56 -9.39
CA LYS A 60 7.42 -2.80 -8.85
C LYS A 60 8.47 -3.37 -9.80
N GLN A 61 8.16 -3.44 -11.09
CA GLN A 61 9.08 -3.92 -12.13
C GLN A 61 10.35 -3.04 -12.21
N ALA A 62 10.19 -1.71 -12.18
CA ALA A 62 11.32 -0.78 -12.19
C ALA A 62 12.20 -0.89 -10.92
N LYS A 63 11.64 -1.31 -9.77
CA LYS A 63 12.39 -1.56 -8.54
C LYS A 63 13.10 -2.92 -8.55
N SER A 64 12.57 -3.92 -9.25
CA SER A 64 13.22 -5.23 -9.40
C SER A 64 14.32 -5.22 -10.46
N GLU A 65 14.20 -4.41 -11.50
CA GLU A 65 15.20 -4.30 -12.58
C GLU A 65 16.41 -3.45 -12.19
N LYS A 66 16.28 -2.53 -11.23
CA LYS A 66 17.43 -1.80 -10.71
C LYS A 66 18.27 -2.75 -9.85
N PRO A 67 19.51 -3.11 -10.28
CA PRO A 67 20.39 -3.89 -9.44
C PRO A 67 20.59 -3.12 -8.12
N LYS A 68 20.28 -3.78 -7.00
CA LYS A 68 20.57 -3.22 -5.68
C LYS A 68 22.07 -2.96 -5.63
N LYS A 69 22.48 -1.69 -5.72
CA LYS A 69 23.87 -1.32 -5.49
C LYS A 69 24.30 -1.93 -4.16
N PRO A 70 25.46 -2.62 -4.08
CA PRO A 70 26.00 -3.06 -2.81
C PRO A 70 25.99 -1.86 -1.85
N ARG A 71 25.40 -2.04 -0.67
CA ARG A 71 25.31 -0.96 0.31
C ARG A 71 26.74 -0.62 0.73
N GLU A 72 27.22 0.55 0.34
CA GLU A 72 28.51 1.04 0.81
C GLU A 72 28.46 1.18 2.33
N PRO A 73 29.48 0.71 3.07
CA PRO A 73 29.54 0.86 4.51
C PRO A 73 29.45 2.34 4.90
N ASN A 74 28.60 2.66 5.87
CA ASN A 74 28.52 4.01 6.40
C ASN A 74 29.87 4.36 7.05
N ILE A 75 30.48 5.48 6.65
CA ILE A 75 31.79 5.91 7.15
C ILE A 75 31.80 6.19 8.67
N VAL A 76 30.68 6.66 9.23
CA VAL A 76 30.53 6.96 10.67
C VAL A 76 30.24 5.68 11.45
N PHE A 77 29.47 4.76 10.85
CA PHE A 77 29.10 3.50 11.47
C PHE A 77 29.37 2.30 10.53
N PRO A 78 30.65 1.89 10.39
CA PRO A 78 31.06 0.88 9.40
C PRO A 78 30.47 -0.52 9.62
N ARG A 79 29.97 -0.77 10.84
CA ARG A 79 29.35 -2.04 11.25
C ARG A 79 27.81 -2.01 11.33
N THR A 80 27.15 -0.94 10.87
CA THR A 80 25.67 -0.85 10.95
C THR A 80 24.98 -2.03 10.25
N GLY A 81 24.10 -2.71 10.99
CA GLY A 81 23.29 -3.81 10.48
C GLY A 81 24.03 -5.16 10.42
N LYS A 82 25.28 -5.24 10.86
CA LYS A 82 25.95 -6.52 11.13
C LYS A 82 25.48 -7.03 12.49
N ILE A 83 25.16 -8.33 12.55
CA ILE A 83 24.86 -9.02 13.82
C ILE A 83 26.16 -9.08 14.62
N TRP A 84 26.08 -8.86 15.93
CA TRP A 84 27.23 -9.03 16.82
C TRP A 84 27.73 -10.47 16.79
N SER A 85 29.05 -10.63 16.72
CA SER A 85 29.69 -11.93 16.93
C SER A 85 29.43 -12.43 18.36
N GLN A 86 29.64 -13.73 18.58
CA GLN A 86 29.48 -14.34 19.90
C GLN A 86 30.39 -13.68 20.95
N GLU A 87 31.58 -13.26 20.54
CA GLU A 87 32.56 -12.57 21.38
C GLU A 87 32.09 -11.15 21.74
N GLU A 88 31.59 -10.39 20.76
CA GLU A 88 31.03 -9.04 20.99
C GLU A 88 29.79 -9.10 21.89
N ALA A 89 28.89 -10.06 21.64
CA ALA A 89 27.71 -10.27 22.47
C ALA A 89 28.10 -10.65 23.90
N GLY A 90 29.04 -11.59 24.07
CA GLY A 90 29.55 -11.99 25.38
C GLY A 90 30.19 -10.83 26.14
N PHE A 91 30.96 -9.98 25.46
CA PHE A 91 31.53 -8.78 26.06
C PHE A 91 30.46 -7.79 26.52
N ILE A 92 29.43 -7.54 25.71
CA ILE A 92 28.31 -6.66 26.08
C ILE A 92 27.56 -7.20 27.30
N HIS A 93 27.25 -8.49 27.30
CA HIS A 93 26.60 -9.16 28.43
C HIS A 93 27.43 -9.09 29.71
N SER A 94 28.77 -9.24 29.62
CA SER A 94 29.66 -9.09 30.78
C SER A 94 29.64 -7.70 31.42
N ILE A 95 29.19 -6.67 30.69
CA ILE A 95 29.10 -5.30 31.19
C ILE A 95 27.71 -5.01 31.77
N ILE A 96 26.66 -5.55 31.15
CA ILE A 96 25.28 -5.16 31.42
C ILE A 96 24.59 -6.09 32.42
N ASP A 97 24.89 -7.39 32.41
CA ASP A 97 24.13 -8.40 33.16
C ASP A 97 24.24 -8.21 34.69
N ASP A 98 25.31 -7.56 35.17
CA ASP A 98 25.53 -7.24 36.59
C ASP A 98 24.84 -5.94 37.03
N ILE A 99 24.24 -5.17 36.10
CA ILE A 99 23.57 -3.89 36.41
C ILE A 99 22.11 -4.16 36.76
N PRO A 100 21.64 -3.84 37.99
CA PRO A 100 20.25 -4.00 38.35
C PRO A 100 19.33 -3.07 37.54
N ASP A 101 18.15 -3.55 37.16
CA ASP A 101 17.18 -2.80 36.34
C ASP A 101 16.85 -1.39 36.86
N HIS A 102 16.85 -1.22 38.19
CA HIS A 102 16.54 0.06 38.85
C HIS A 102 17.70 1.06 38.81
N GLU A 103 18.93 0.61 38.50
CA GLU A 103 20.11 1.44 38.37
C GLU A 103 20.44 1.79 36.90
N ILE A 104 19.79 1.15 35.92
CA ILE A 104 20.02 1.35 34.47
C ILE A 104 19.99 2.85 34.09
N ASN A 105 19.04 3.62 34.64
CA ASN A 105 18.89 5.04 34.31
C ASN A 105 20.07 5.91 34.80
N ASN A 106 20.88 5.45 35.76
CA ASN A 106 22.07 6.16 36.22
C ASN A 106 23.27 5.96 35.27
N HIS A 107 23.18 5.00 34.35
CA HIS A 107 24.24 4.61 33.43
C HIS A 107 23.98 4.99 31.96
N ILE A 108 22.83 5.59 31.67
CA ILE A 108 22.48 6.12 30.34
C ILE A 108 22.55 7.65 30.42
N LEU A 109 23.60 8.24 29.84
CA LEU A 109 23.77 9.69 29.65
C LEU A 109 23.04 10.19 28.40
#